data_AF-A0A529HLA3-F1
#
_entry.id   AF-A0A529HLA3-F1
#
_cell.length_a   1.000
_cell.length_b   1.000
_cell.length_c   1.000
_cell.angle_alpha   90.00
_cell.angle_beta   90.00
_cell.angle_gamma   90.00
#
_symmetry.space_group_name_H-M   'P 1'
#
loop_
_entity.id
_entity.type
_entity.pdbx_description
1 polymer ?
#
loop_
_entity_poly.entity_id
_entity_poly.type
_entity_poly.pdbx_seq_one_letter_code
_entity_poly.pdbx_strand_id
1 'polypeptide(L)'
;QHVTNALFGAMGAMANAQGTMNNLTFGNRQYQYYETICSGSPAGQMNSGRGFAGTSGVHTHMTNSRLTDPEVLELRFPVVLEDFHIRDGSGGKGKWNAGNGTKRTIRFLEKMECAILSSHRN
;
A
#
# COMPACT_ATOMS: atom_id res chain seq x y z
N GLN A 1 10.10 -2.40 7.76
CA GLN A 1 8.71 -2.22 8.23
C GLN A 1 8.43 -3.10 9.43
N HIS A 2 8.83 -4.38 9.49
CA HIS A 2 8.65 -5.21 10.69
C HIS A 2 9.30 -4.61 11.96
N VAL A 3 10.55 -4.14 11.88
CA VAL A 3 11.20 -3.46 13.02
C VAL A 3 10.44 -2.20 13.42
N THR A 4 10.03 -1.38 12.45
CA THR A 4 9.22 -0.17 12.67
C THR A 4 7.89 -0.49 13.38
N ASN A 5 7.17 -1.51 12.91
CA ASN A 5 5.92 -1.95 13.51
C ASN A 5 6.14 -2.53 14.92
N ALA A 6 7.23 -3.27 15.14
CA ALA A 6 7.58 -3.79 16.45
C ALA A 6 7.87 -2.65 17.45
N LEU A 7 8.59 -1.61 17.03
CA LEU A 7 8.85 -0.44 17.85
C LEU A 7 7.56 0.31 18.20
N PHE A 8 6.70 0.59 17.21
CA PHE A 8 5.43 1.28 17.47
C PHE A 8 4.46 0.45 18.32
N GLY A 9 4.44 -0.87 18.12
CA GLY A 9 3.66 -1.80 18.93
C GLY A 9 4.17 -1.86 20.38
N ALA A 10 5.49 -1.94 20.59
CA ALA A 10 6.11 -1.94 21.92
C ALA A 10 5.85 -0.63 22.68
N MET A 11 5.80 0.50 21.98
CA MET A 11 5.47 1.81 22.55
C MET A 11 3.95 2.04 22.74
N GLY A 12 3.10 1.11 22.27
CA GLY A 12 1.64 1.28 22.30
C GLY A 12 1.11 2.44 21.45
N ALA A 13 1.92 3.02 20.58
CA ALA A 13 1.61 4.24 19.83
C ALA A 13 0.70 3.96 18.64
N MET A 14 0.97 2.88 17.90
CA MET A 14 0.20 2.48 16.72
C MET A 14 0.08 0.96 16.63
N ALA A 15 -1.03 0.51 16.04
CA ALA A 15 -1.23 -0.86 15.62
C ALA A 15 -0.29 -1.23 14.46
N ASN A 16 -0.29 -2.51 14.09
CA ASN A 16 0.52 -3.01 12.99
C ASN A 16 0.02 -2.42 11.65
N ALA A 17 0.90 -1.80 10.87
CA ALA A 17 0.61 -1.42 9.48
C ALA A 17 0.67 -2.65 8.55
N GLN A 18 0.31 -2.48 7.27
CA GLN A 18 0.24 -3.59 6.29
C GLN A 18 1.52 -4.43 6.09
N GLY A 19 2.65 -3.99 6.65
CA GLY A 19 3.92 -4.70 6.58
C GLY A 19 4.59 -4.55 5.20
N THR A 20 5.87 -4.20 5.23
CA THR A 20 6.76 -3.96 4.06
C THR A 20 6.27 -2.99 2.99
N MET A 21 7.22 -2.49 2.21
CA MET A 21 6.93 -1.77 0.97
C MET A 21 6.46 -2.84 -0.02
N ASN A 22 5.15 -3.03 -0.15
CA ASN A 22 4.59 -3.97 -1.11
C ASN A 22 4.88 -3.42 -2.51
N ASN A 23 5.91 -3.93 -3.17
CA ASN A 23 6.40 -3.37 -4.43
C ASN A 23 5.87 -4.19 -5.60
N LEU A 24 5.24 -3.52 -6.54
CA LEU A 24 4.91 -4.04 -7.85
C LEU A 24 6.01 -3.63 -8.82
N THR A 25 6.58 -4.61 -9.52
CA THR A 25 7.51 -4.36 -10.62
C THR A 25 7.05 -5.13 -11.83
N PHE A 26 7.07 -4.49 -12.99
CA PHE A 26 6.87 -5.19 -14.25
C PHE A 26 7.73 -4.58 -15.34
N GLY A 27 7.99 -5.35 -16.40
CA GLY A 27 8.78 -4.86 -17.51
C GLY A 27 9.03 -5.89 -18.60
N ASN A 28 9.75 -5.44 -19.63
CA ASN A 28 10.26 -6.27 -20.72
C ASN A 28 11.59 -5.67 -21.21
N ARG A 29 12.03 -6.00 -22.43
CA ARG A 29 13.29 -5.47 -22.99
C ARG A 29 13.34 -3.94 -23.11
N GLN A 30 12.19 -3.27 -23.19
CA GLN A 30 12.07 -1.84 -23.45
C GLN A 30 11.55 -1.06 -22.24
N TYR A 31 10.68 -1.68 -21.43
CA TYR A 31 9.98 -1.02 -20.33
C TYR A 31 10.39 -1.56 -18.98
N GLN A 32 10.55 -0.68 -17.99
CA GLN A 32 10.75 -1.06 -16.59
C GLN A 32 9.90 -0.17 -15.69
N TYR A 33 9.04 -0.78 -14.90
CA TYR A 33 8.18 -0.12 -13.92
C TYR A 33 8.46 -0.62 -12.51
N TYR A 34 8.39 0.30 -11.55
CA TYR A 34 8.46 0.03 -10.13
C TYR A 34 7.47 0.94 -9.41
N GLU A 35 6.69 0.35 -8.51
CA GLU A 35 5.71 1.06 -7.69
C GLU A 35 5.65 0.42 -6.31
N THR A 36 5.50 1.25 -5.29
CA THR A 36 5.05 0.81 -3.96
C THR A 36 3.53 0.92 -3.90
N ILE A 37 2.83 -0.10 -3.40
CA ILE A 37 1.37 -0.12 -3.30
C ILE A 37 0.91 0.54 -2.00
N CYS A 38 0.03 1.56 -2.09
CA CYS A 38 -0.59 2.22 -0.93
C CYS A 38 -1.70 1.37 -0.30
N SER A 39 -2.02 1.64 0.97
CA SER A 39 -3.00 0.84 1.73
C SER A 39 -3.54 1.57 2.95
N GLY A 40 -4.22 0.87 3.85
CA GLY A 40 -4.70 1.42 5.10
C GLY A 40 -3.58 1.76 6.06
N SER A 41 -3.63 2.96 6.67
CA SER A 41 -2.76 3.28 7.80
C SER A 41 -3.21 2.55 9.07
N PRO A 42 -2.29 2.28 10.01
CA PRO A 42 -2.66 1.72 11.29
C PRO A 42 -3.52 2.71 12.09
N ALA A 43 -4.39 2.18 12.93
CA ALA A 43 -4.99 2.92 14.03
C ALA A 43 -3.97 3.12 15.16
N GLY A 44 -4.18 4.09 16.03
CA GLY A 44 -3.23 4.36 17.10
C GLY A 44 -3.78 5.26 18.20
N GLN A 45 -2.87 5.73 19.03
CA GLN A 45 -3.14 6.64 20.13
C GLN A 45 -2.10 7.76 20.16
N MET A 46 -2.58 8.98 20.40
CA MET A 46 -1.72 10.14 20.64
C MET A 46 -1.12 10.05 22.05
N ASN A 47 -0.06 10.81 22.32
CA ASN A 47 0.54 10.91 23.67
C ASN A 47 -0.45 11.36 24.75
N SER A 48 -1.52 12.06 24.37
CA SER A 48 -2.63 12.45 25.27
C SER A 48 -3.57 11.29 25.63
N GLY A 49 -3.33 10.07 25.14
CA GLY A 49 -4.24 8.92 25.27
C GLY A 49 -5.44 8.96 24.32
N ARG A 50 -5.61 10.02 23.52
CA ARG A 50 -6.68 10.10 22.52
C ARG A 50 -6.38 9.15 21.36
N GLY A 51 -7.26 8.17 21.15
CA GLY A 51 -7.13 7.26 20.02
C GLY A 51 -7.65 7.82 18.70
N PHE A 52 -7.22 7.20 17.61
CA PHE A 52 -7.60 7.56 16.24
C PHE A 52 -7.70 6.33 15.35
N ALA A 53 -8.62 6.41 14.37
CA ALA A 53 -8.74 5.44 13.29
C ALA A 53 -7.68 5.71 12.20
N GLY A 54 -7.32 4.66 11.47
CA GLY A 54 -6.43 4.79 10.32
C GLY A 54 -7.13 5.34 9.08
N THR A 55 -6.34 5.94 8.18
CA THR A 55 -6.80 6.47 6.88
C THR A 55 -6.67 5.40 5.81
N SER A 56 -7.67 5.26 4.94
CA SER A 56 -7.66 4.30 3.84
C SER A 56 -6.81 4.76 2.66
N GLY A 57 -6.15 3.83 1.97
CA GLY A 57 -5.48 4.08 0.67
C GLY A 57 -4.31 5.08 0.71
N VAL A 58 -3.60 5.18 1.83
CA VAL A 58 -2.45 6.06 2.01
C VAL A 58 -1.13 5.31 2.06
N HIS A 59 -0.11 6.05 1.71
CA HIS A 59 1.27 5.65 1.88
C HIS A 59 1.72 5.87 3.33
N THR A 60 2.34 4.86 3.95
CA THR A 60 2.70 4.91 5.38
C THR A 60 4.15 4.50 5.62
N HIS A 61 4.73 5.05 6.70
CA HIS A 61 6.09 4.79 7.12
C HIS A 61 7.11 4.99 5.98
N MET A 62 7.66 3.89 5.44
CA MET A 62 8.74 3.90 4.45
C MET A 62 8.26 3.93 3.00
N THR A 63 6.95 3.97 2.72
CA THR A 63 6.44 4.18 1.36
C THR A 63 6.13 5.65 1.13
N ASN A 64 7.07 6.60 1.34
CA ASN A 64 6.79 8.03 1.15
C ASN A 64 6.81 8.46 -0.32
N SER A 65 6.04 7.76 -1.14
CA SER A 65 5.89 7.95 -2.58
C SER A 65 4.48 8.47 -2.86
N ARG A 66 4.33 9.19 -3.97
CA ARG A 66 3.01 9.40 -4.58
C ARG A 66 2.80 8.31 -5.62
N LEU A 67 1.58 7.82 -5.71
CA LEU A 67 1.21 6.92 -6.79
C LEU A 67 1.32 7.65 -8.12
N THR A 68 1.81 6.98 -9.16
CA THR A 68 1.76 7.53 -10.52
C THR A 68 0.32 7.66 -10.96
N ASP A 69 -0.06 8.85 -11.45
CA ASP A 69 -1.39 9.09 -12.00
C ASP A 69 -1.73 8.08 -13.10
N PRO A 70 -2.97 7.57 -13.17
CA PRO A 70 -3.37 6.57 -14.15
C PRO A 70 -3.02 6.96 -15.59
N GLU A 71 -3.31 8.20 -15.99
CA GLU A 71 -3.03 8.71 -17.34
C GLU A 71 -1.54 8.68 -17.68
N VAL A 72 -0.68 8.99 -16.70
CA VAL A 72 0.78 8.96 -16.87
C VAL A 72 1.29 7.52 -16.95
N LEU A 73 0.69 6.59 -16.19
CA LEU A 73 1.02 5.17 -16.26
C LEU A 73 0.70 4.61 -17.66
N GLU A 74 -0.51 4.84 -18.15
CA GLU A 74 -0.98 4.31 -19.43
C GLU A 74 -0.29 4.98 -20.63
N LEU A 75 0.12 6.25 -20.50
CA LEU A 75 0.89 6.93 -21.53
C LEU A 75 2.32 6.37 -21.66
N ARG A 76 2.94 5.99 -20.55
CA ARG A 76 4.38 5.62 -20.52
C ARG A 76 4.62 4.13 -20.69
N PHE A 77 3.63 3.30 -20.41
CA PHE A 77 3.75 1.85 -20.41
C PHE A 77 2.58 1.23 -21.18
N PRO A 78 2.78 0.13 -21.91
CA PRO A 78 1.72 -0.52 -22.67
C PRO A 78 0.82 -1.33 -21.72
N VAL A 79 0.06 -0.62 -20.89
CA VAL A 79 -0.82 -1.16 -19.84
C VAL A 79 -2.09 -0.32 -19.77
N VAL A 80 -3.16 -0.90 -19.20
CA VAL A 80 -4.40 -0.20 -18.86
C VAL A 80 -4.70 -0.42 -17.39
N LEU A 81 -5.02 0.64 -16.67
CA LEU A 81 -5.53 0.58 -15.31
C LEU A 81 -7.05 0.43 -15.36
N GLU A 82 -7.53 -0.81 -15.26
CA GLU A 82 -8.96 -1.11 -15.41
C GLU A 82 -9.78 -0.72 -14.19
N ASP A 83 -9.17 -0.77 -13.01
CA ASP A 83 -9.83 -0.50 -11.74
C ASP A 83 -8.82 -0.09 -10.67
N PHE A 84 -9.16 0.93 -9.89
CA PHE A 84 -8.42 1.35 -8.71
C PHE A 84 -9.35 1.96 -7.66
N HIS A 85 -9.58 1.23 -6.56
CA HIS A 85 -10.49 1.66 -5.50
C HIS A 85 -10.02 1.21 -4.11
N ILE A 86 -10.64 1.78 -3.08
CA ILE A 86 -10.47 1.33 -1.69
C ILE A 86 -11.11 -0.05 -1.54
N ARG A 87 -10.35 -1.03 -1.07
CA ARG A 87 -10.86 -2.38 -0.80
C ARG A 87 -11.64 -2.37 0.51
N ASP A 88 -12.93 -2.15 0.45
CA ASP A 88 -13.76 -2.01 1.64
C ASP A 88 -13.71 -3.23 2.56
N GLY A 89 -13.78 -2.96 3.87
CA GLY A 89 -13.74 -3.97 4.91
C GLY A 89 -12.36 -4.61 5.15
N SER A 90 -11.34 -4.28 4.35
CA SER A 90 -10.00 -4.87 4.48
C SER A 90 -9.17 -4.34 5.65
N GLY A 91 -9.54 -3.18 6.22
CA GLY A 91 -8.84 -2.62 7.37
C GLY A 91 -9.08 -3.44 8.65
N GLY A 92 -8.00 -3.71 9.38
CA GLY A 92 -8.02 -4.42 10.66
C GLY A 92 -8.99 -3.78 11.66
N LYS A 93 -9.73 -4.63 12.38
CA LYS A 93 -10.77 -4.20 13.34
C LYS A 93 -10.23 -4.18 14.76
N GLY A 94 -10.67 -3.21 15.55
CA GLY A 94 -10.31 -3.06 16.95
C GLY A 94 -11.07 -1.91 17.60
N LYS A 95 -10.62 -1.46 18.77
CA LYS A 95 -11.18 -0.27 19.45
C LYS A 95 -11.22 0.94 18.50
N TRP A 96 -10.17 1.09 17.71
CA TRP A 96 -10.11 1.99 16.56
C TRP A 96 -9.74 1.16 15.34
N ASN A 97 -10.47 1.34 14.25
CA ASN A 97 -10.25 0.58 13.02
C ASN A 97 -9.06 1.14 12.24
N ALA A 98 -8.25 0.25 11.66
CA ALA A 98 -7.26 0.63 10.67
C ALA A 98 -7.95 1.05 9.37
N GLY A 99 -7.24 1.81 8.53
CA GLY A 99 -7.71 2.17 7.20
C GLY A 99 -7.92 0.94 6.33
N ASN A 100 -8.78 1.04 5.34
CA ASN A 100 -8.91 0.01 4.30
C ASN A 100 -7.73 0.10 3.32
N GLY A 101 -7.28 -1.05 2.83
CA GLY A 101 -6.31 -1.14 1.75
C GLY A 101 -6.87 -0.72 0.39
N THR A 102 -6.07 -0.89 -0.65
CA THR A 102 -6.50 -0.63 -2.04
C THR A 102 -6.58 -1.92 -2.85
N LYS A 103 -7.36 -1.88 -3.93
CA LYS A 103 -7.38 -2.88 -4.98
C LYS A 103 -7.11 -2.20 -6.30
N ARG A 104 -6.20 -2.77 -7.09
CA ARG A 104 -5.73 -2.23 -8.37
C ARG A 104 -5.68 -3.35 -9.40
N THR A 105 -6.28 -3.14 -10.56
CA THR A 105 -6.31 -4.12 -11.66
C THR A 105 -5.61 -3.51 -12.88
N ILE A 106 -4.46 -4.07 -13.25
CA ILE A 106 -3.67 -3.60 -14.39
C ILE A 106 -3.65 -4.70 -15.44
N ARG A 107 -4.06 -4.37 -16.67
CA ARG A 107 -3.95 -5.26 -17.82
C ARG A 107 -2.75 -4.86 -18.66
N PHE A 108 -1.89 -5.83 -18.97
CA PHE A 108 -0.78 -5.63 -19.90
C PHE A 108 -1.26 -5.74 -21.35
N LEU A 109 -0.83 -4.81 -22.19
CA LEU A 109 -1.11 -4.80 -23.63
C LEU A 109 0.00 -5.51 -24.44
N GLU A 110 1.13 -5.76 -23.80
CA GLU A 110 2.25 -6.53 -24.32
C GLU A 110 2.70 -7.58 -23.32
N LYS A 111 3.53 -8.53 -23.76
CA LYS A 111 4.13 -9.51 -22.86
C LYS A 111 5.10 -8.82 -21.91
N MET A 112 4.82 -8.93 -20.62
CA MET A 112 5.60 -8.37 -19.52
C MET A 112 5.95 -9.46 -18.51
N GLU A 113 7.13 -9.34 -17.91
CA GLU A 113 7.46 -10.05 -16.68
C GLU A 113 6.95 -9.23 -15.50
N CYS A 114 6.24 -9.86 -14.57
CA CYS A 114 5.66 -9.21 -13.41
C CYS A 114 6.16 -9.90 -12.14
N ALA A 115 6.63 -9.11 -11.19
CA ALA A 115 7.05 -9.57 -9.88
C ALA A 115 6.47 -8.68 -8.78
N ILE A 116 6.11 -9.30 -7.67
CA ILE A 116 5.69 -8.59 -6.47
C ILE A 116 6.68 -8.90 -5.37
N LEU A 117 7.34 -7.88 -4.84
CA LEU A 117 8.18 -7.99 -3.66
C LEU A 117 7.38 -7.55 -2.44
N SER A 118 7.05 -8.51 -1.58
CA SER A 118 6.30 -8.29 -0.35
C SER A 118 6.62 -9.40 0.65
N SER A 119 6.67 -9.04 1.92
CA SER A 119 6.92 -9.97 3.04
C SER A 119 5.66 -10.31 3.84
N HIS A 120 4.51 -9.71 3.53
CA HIS A 120 3.25 -9.93 4.23
C HIS A 120 2.07 -9.85 3.26
N ARG A 121 1.33 -10.96 3.11
CA ARG A 121 0.32 -11.15 2.04
C ARG A 121 -0.98 -11.82 2.49
N ASN A 122 -1.07 -12.18 3.77
CA ASN A 122 -2.21 -12.90 4.34
C ASN A 122 -3.18 -11.95 5.01
#